data_AF-A0A929ZNE3-F1
#
_entry.id   AF-A0A929ZNE3-F1
#
_cell.length_a   1.000
_cell.length_b   1.000
_cell.length_c   1.000
_cell.angle_alpha   90.00
_cell.angle_beta   90.00
_cell.angle_gamma   90.00
#
_symmetry.space_group_name_H-M   'P 1'
#
loop_
_entity.id
_entity.type
_entity.pdbx_description
1 polymer ?
#
loop_
_entity_poly.entity_id
_entity_poly.type
_entity_poly.pdbx_seq_one_letter_code
_entity_poly.pdbx_strand_id
1 'polypeptide(L)' 'KSGVKYVVQPGGSIRDDHVIDTCDKYDIVMICNGVRLFHH' A
#
# COMPACT_ATOMS: atom_id res chain seq x y z
N LYS A 1 -16.07 -2.73 -3.29
CA LYS A 1 -14.86 -2.56 -4.14
C LYS A 1 -15.00 -1.25 -4.91
N SER A 2 -14.02 -0.35 -4.83
CA SER A 2 -14.14 1.05 -5.31
C SER A 2 -13.43 1.34 -6.63
N GLY A 3 -12.90 0.32 -7.33
CA GLY A 3 -12.20 0.49 -8.62
C GLY A 3 -10.79 1.08 -8.53
N VAL A 4 -10.17 1.07 -7.35
CA VAL A 4 -8.79 1.53 -7.14
C VAL A 4 -7.82 0.64 -7.91
N LYS A 5 -6.91 1.27 -8.66
CA LYS A 5 -5.87 0.59 -9.46
C LYS A 5 -4.45 0.85 -8.96
N TYR A 6 -4.26 1.92 -8.19
CA TYR A 6 -2.94 2.38 -7.73
C TYR A 6 -3.01 2.81 -6.27
N VAL A 7 -2.01 2.45 -5.49
CA VAL A 7 -1.89 2.81 -4.06
C VAL A 7 -0.45 3.24 -3.76
N VAL A 8 -0.30 4.28 -2.94
CA VAL A 8 1.00 4.67 -2.36
C VAL A 8 0.88 4.61 -0.86
N GLN A 9 1.85 3.96 -0.21
CA GLN A 9 1.92 3.88 1.24
C GLN A 9 3.34 4.21 1.76
N PRO A 10 3.48 4.57 3.05
CA PRO A 10 4.80 4.79 3.65
C PRO A 10 5.64 3.52 3.72
N GLY A 11 5.01 2.37 3.96
CA GLY A 11 5.69 1.15 4.39
C GLY A 11 6.31 1.27 5.79
N GLY A 12 7.15 0.31 6.14
CA GLY A 12 7.81 0.19 7.45
C GLY A 12 7.00 -0.60 8.48
N SER A 13 6.00 -1.36 8.03
CA SER A 13 5.32 -2.35 8.87
C SER A 13 6.06 -3.68 8.79
N ILE A 14 6.16 -4.38 9.93
CA ILE A 14 6.61 -5.79 9.95
C ILE A 14 5.69 -6.69 9.10
N ARG A 15 4.47 -6.21 8.81
CA ARG A 15 3.43 -6.95 8.08
C ARG A 15 3.16 -6.38 6.69
N ASP A 16 4.10 -5.59 6.13
CA ASP A 16 3.95 -5.06 4.77
C ASP A 16 3.78 -6.19 3.73
N ASP A 17 4.40 -7.35 3.95
CA ASP A 17 4.26 -8.54 3.10
C ASP A 17 2.78 -8.92 2.86
N HIS A 18 1.95 -8.92 3.91
CA HIS A 18 0.53 -9.25 3.78
C HIS A 18 -0.26 -8.22 2.96
N VAL A 19 0.15 -6.95 3.02
CA VAL A 19 -0.48 -5.86 2.28
C VAL A 19 -0.09 -5.97 0.80
N ILE A 20 1.19 -6.20 0.51
CA ILE A 20 1.73 -6.40 -0.84
C ILE A 20 1.05 -7.61 -1.49
N ASP A 21 1.01 -8.75 -0.81
CA ASP A 21 0.32 -9.97 -1.29
C ASP A 21 -1.14 -9.71 -1.65
N THR A 22 -1.81 -8.82 -0.92
CA THR A 22 -3.21 -8.47 -1.17
C THR A 22 -3.34 -7.58 -2.40
N CYS A 23 -2.44 -6.60 -2.57
CA CYS A 23 -2.37 -5.77 -3.76
C CYS A 23 -2.10 -6.61 -5.02
N ASP A 24 -1.14 -7.53 -4.96
CA ASP A 24 -0.81 -8.43 -6.07
C ASP A 24 -2.00 -9.32 -6.46
N LYS A 25 -2.73 -9.86 -5.48
CA LYS A 25 -3.96 -10.66 -5.73
C LYS A 25 -5.05 -9.89 -6.45
N TYR A 26 -5.08 -8.56 -6.30
CA TYR A 26 -6.08 -7.69 -6.93
C TYR A 26 -5.54 -6.92 -8.14
N ASP A 27 -4.31 -7.21 -8.58
CA ASP A 27 -3.64 -6.50 -9.67
C ASP A 27 -3.61 -4.98 -9.43
N ILE A 28 -3.33 -4.59 -8.18
CA ILE A 28 -3.19 -3.19 -7.76
C ILE A 28 -1.71 -2.85 -7.71
N VAL A 29 -1.30 -1.84 -8.48
CA VAL A 29 0.08 -1.33 -8.43
C VAL A 29 0.27 -0.56 -7.12
N MET A 30 1.18 -1.04 -6.27
CA MET A 30 1.52 -0.42 -4.99
C MET A 30 2.97 0.07 -4.98
N ILE A 31 3.20 1.25 -4.39
CA ILE A 31 4.55 1.81 -4.18
C ILE A 31 4.73 2.20 -2.71
N CYS A 32 5.88 1.85 -2.13
CA CYS A 32 6.33 2.34 -0.84
C CYS A 32 7.17 3.62 -1.00
N ASN A 33 6.69 4.76 -0.47
CA ASN A 33 7.38 6.06 -0.60
C ASN A 33 8.28 6.42 0.60
N GLY A 34 8.22 5.67 1.70
CA GLY A 34 9.01 5.92 2.91
C GLY A 34 8.62 7.18 3.70
N VAL A 35 7.54 7.88 3.34
CA VAL A 35 7.15 9.17 3.95
C VAL A 35 5.78 9.06 4.59
N ARG A 36 5.68 9.38 5.88
CA ARG A 36 4.41 9.46 6.62
C ARG A 36 3.90 10.90 6.62
N LEU A 37 2.61 11.09 6.29
CA LEU A 37 1.95 12.39 6.23
C LEU A 37 0.86 12.47 7.31
N PHE A 38 1.26 12.45 8.59
CA PHE A 38 0.30 12.65 9.69
C PHE A 38 -0.10 14.13 9.79
N HIS A 39 -1.37 14.38 10.04
CA HIS A 39 -1.93 15.69 10.36
C HIS A 39 -2.95 15.48 11.49
N HIS A 40 -2.90 16.31 12.53
CA HIS A 40 -3.68 16.17 13.76
C HIS A 40 -4.94 17.03 13.73
#